data_AF-A0A538J447-F1
#
_entry.id   AF-A0A538J447-F1
#
_cell.length_a   1.000
_cell.length_b   1.000
_cell.length_c   1.000
_cell.angle_alpha   90.00
_cell.angle_beta   90.00
_cell.angle_gamma   90.00
#
_symmetry.space_group_name_H-M   'P 1'
#
loop_
_entity.id
_entity.type
_entity.pdbx_description
1 polymer ?
#
loop_
_entity_poly.entity_id
_entity_poly.type
_entity_poly.pdbx_seq_one_letter_code
_entity_poly.pdbx_strand_id
1 'polypeptide(L)'
;MRDWLEQLEAARPAGDELLAVLVYVAGKSVAIGEDELAPAIRRALFVHAAGGDPHRELTLDARAGETLAADLDSGERRAELGRALAALRDEAVRLPLVRDALGRLLADTELAWRTFAIALLAEELAEE
;
A
#
# COMPACT_ATOMS: atom_id res chain seq x y z
N MET A 1 -16.08 -6.96 -4.74
CA MET A 1 -14.74 -6.59 -5.22
C MET A 1 -14.85 -5.89 -6.57
N ARG A 2 -15.28 -6.57 -7.63
CA ARG A 2 -15.63 -5.95 -8.94
C ARG A 2 -16.33 -4.58 -8.88
N ASP A 3 -17.48 -4.45 -8.21
CA ASP A 3 -18.23 -3.19 -8.16
C ASP A 3 -17.43 -2.03 -7.52
N TRP A 4 -16.50 -2.35 -6.62
CA TRP A 4 -15.61 -1.37 -6.02
C TRP A 4 -14.50 -0.95 -7.00
N LEU A 5 -13.92 -1.90 -7.75
CA LEU A 5 -12.95 -1.61 -8.81
C LEU A 5 -13.59 -0.75 -9.91
N GLU A 6 -14.85 -1.01 -10.27
CA GLU A 6 -15.61 -0.22 -11.25
C GLU A 6 -15.82 1.23 -10.76
N GLN A 7 -16.13 1.42 -9.48
CA GLN A 7 -16.21 2.75 -8.87
C GLN A 7 -14.86 3.48 -8.87
N LEU A 8 -13.78 2.76 -8.54
CA LEU A 8 -12.43 3.33 -8.54
C LEU A 8 -11.97 3.75 -9.95
N GLU A 9 -12.27 2.92 -10.96
CA GLU A 9 -12.04 3.25 -12.37
C GLU A 9 -12.80 4.52 -12.80
N ALA A 10 -14.06 4.65 -12.39
CA ALA A 10 -14.90 5.80 -12.72
C ALA A 10 -14.47 7.08 -11.98
N ALA A 11 -13.98 6.96 -10.74
CA ALA A 11 -13.50 8.08 -9.94
C ALA A 11 -12.20 8.70 -10.48
N ARG A 12 -11.39 7.92 -11.22
CA ARG A 12 -10.13 8.37 -11.84
C ARG A 12 -9.19 9.09 -10.84
N PRO A 13 -8.86 8.47 -9.68
CA PRO A 13 -7.97 9.07 -8.70
C PRO A 13 -6.57 9.36 -9.28
N ALA A 14 -5.80 10.17 -8.56
CA ALA A 14 -4.42 10.44 -8.94
C ALA A 14 -3.59 9.14 -8.97
N GLY A 15 -2.51 9.12 -9.76
CA GLY A 15 -1.74 7.89 -9.99
C GLY A 15 -1.24 7.22 -8.70
N ASP A 16 -0.68 8.00 -7.77
CA ASP A 16 -0.13 7.47 -6.53
C ASP A 16 -1.23 7.04 -5.54
N GLU A 17 -2.34 7.80 -5.49
CA GLU A 17 -3.53 7.45 -4.71
C GLU A 17 -4.14 6.13 -5.20
N LEU A 18 -4.26 5.95 -6.52
CA LEU A 18 -4.73 4.71 -7.13
C LEU A 18 -3.86 3.52 -6.71
N LEU A 19 -2.53 3.67 -6.77
CA LEU A 19 -1.60 2.64 -6.36
C LEU A 19 -1.78 2.30 -4.88
N ALA A 20 -1.82 3.31 -4.00
CA ALA A 20 -2.00 3.17 -2.57
C ALA A 20 -3.27 2.42 -2.19
N VAL A 21 -4.40 2.79 -2.79
CA VAL A 21 -5.70 2.16 -2.54
C VAL A 21 -5.71 0.69 -2.99
N LEU A 22 -5.13 0.39 -4.15
CA LEU A 22 -5.07 -0.99 -4.68
C LEU A 22 -4.18 -1.89 -3.82
N VAL A 23 -2.99 -1.44 -3.42
CA VAL A 23 -2.11 -2.23 -2.55
C VAL A 23 -2.67 -2.36 -1.15
N TYR A 24 -3.36 -1.35 -0.61
CA TYR A 24 -3.99 -1.44 0.70
C TYR A 24 -5.03 -2.55 0.73
N VAL A 25 -5.93 -2.57 -0.26
CA VAL A 25 -6.98 -3.61 -0.37
C VAL A 25 -6.39 -4.99 -0.61
N ALA A 26 -5.40 -5.13 -1.50
CA ALA A 26 -4.70 -6.41 -1.72
C ALA A 26 -3.96 -6.88 -0.46
N GLY A 27 -3.31 -5.94 0.23
CA GLY A 27 -2.47 -6.17 1.39
C GLY A 27 -3.20 -6.62 2.64
N LYS A 28 -4.53 -6.44 2.73
CA LYS A 28 -5.35 -6.99 3.82
C LYS A 28 -5.28 -8.52 3.94
N SER A 29 -4.80 -9.21 2.91
CA SER A 29 -4.60 -10.66 2.91
C SER A 29 -3.19 -11.10 3.32
N VAL A 30 -2.25 -10.16 3.50
CA VAL A 30 -0.87 -10.45 3.89
C VAL A 30 -0.81 -10.76 5.38
N ALA A 31 -0.19 -11.88 5.73
CA ALA A 31 -0.08 -12.32 7.12
C ALA A 31 1.01 -11.52 7.86
N ILE A 32 0.57 -10.55 8.67
CA ILE A 32 1.43 -9.76 9.56
C ILE A 32 0.83 -9.85 10.96
N GLY A 33 1.60 -10.38 11.92
CA GLY A 33 1.16 -10.45 13.30
C GLY A 33 1.03 -9.04 13.90
N GLU A 34 0.03 -8.83 14.75
CA GLU A 34 -0.17 -7.55 15.44
C GLU A 34 1.07 -7.18 16.29
N ASP A 35 1.68 -8.18 16.93
CA ASP A 35 2.92 -8.04 17.72
C ASP A 35 4.13 -7.60 16.87
N GLU A 36 4.08 -7.76 15.54
CA GLU A 36 5.09 -7.29 14.60
C GLU A 36 4.70 -5.93 14.02
N LEU A 37 3.43 -5.77 13.65
CA LEU A 37 2.90 -4.59 12.98
C LEU A 37 2.90 -3.37 13.88
N ALA A 38 2.32 -3.48 15.09
CA ALA A 38 2.19 -2.36 16.02
C ALA A 38 3.54 -1.70 16.39
N PRO A 39 4.60 -2.46 16.76
CA PRO A 39 5.89 -1.82 17.02
C PRO A 39 6.55 -1.25 15.77
N ALA A 40 6.33 -1.83 14.59
CA ALA A 40 6.86 -1.30 13.32
C ALA A 40 6.20 0.03 12.93
N ILE A 41 4.87 0.10 13.01
CA ILE A 41 4.09 1.34 12.79
C ILE A 41 4.59 2.44 13.72
N ARG A 42 4.68 2.17 15.04
CA ARG A 42 5.17 3.17 16.01
C ARG A 42 6.55 3.71 15.65
N ARG A 43 7.50 2.85 15.25
CA ARG A 43 8.84 3.30 14.82
C ARG A 43 8.78 4.19 13.59
N ALA A 44 7.99 3.82 12.60
CA ALA A 44 7.82 4.62 11.39
C ALA A 44 7.13 5.97 11.65
N LEU A 45 6.14 6.02 12.55
CA LEU A 45 5.53 7.27 13.00
C LEU A 45 6.55 8.17 13.73
N PHE A 46 7.43 7.60 14.57
CA PHE A 46 8.52 8.38 15.17
C PHE A 46 9.47 8.96 14.11
N VAL A 47 9.80 8.19 13.06
CA VAL A 47 10.59 8.71 11.93
C VAL A 47 9.85 9.82 11.19
N HIS A 48 8.53 9.72 11.04
CA HIS A 48 7.72 10.76 10.43
C HIS A 48 7.75 12.05 11.24
N ALA A 49 7.47 11.96 12.54
CA ALA A 49 7.46 13.10 13.47
C ALA A 49 8.85 13.75 13.62
N ALA A 50 9.92 12.97 13.58
CA ALA A 50 11.29 13.50 13.64
C ALA A 50 11.65 14.39 12.42
N GLY A 51 10.88 14.28 11.34
CA GLY A 51 11.11 15.03 10.11
C GLY A 51 10.47 16.43 10.05
N GLY A 52 9.82 16.90 11.12
CA GLY A 52 9.21 18.24 11.18
C GLY A 52 7.75 18.19 11.60
N ASP A 53 6.86 18.76 10.79
CA ASP A 53 5.41 18.76 11.06
C ASP A 53 4.84 17.33 11.02
N PRO A 54 4.31 16.81 12.15
CA PRO A 54 3.69 15.48 12.20
C PRO A 54 2.48 15.34 11.27
N HIS A 55 1.80 16.45 10.96
CA HIS A 55 0.62 16.48 10.09
C HIS A 55 0.97 16.65 8.61
N ARG A 56 2.26 16.63 8.24
CA ARG A 56 2.65 16.69 6.83
C ARG A 56 2.11 15.48 6.07
N GLU A 57 1.78 15.70 4.81
CA GLU A 57 1.30 14.66 3.91
C GLU A 57 2.34 13.54 3.74
N LEU A 58 1.87 12.29 3.78
CA LEU A 58 2.68 11.11 3.48
C LEU A 58 2.79 10.95 1.96
N THR A 59 4.02 10.99 1.46
CA THR A 59 4.32 10.68 0.05
C THR A 59 4.87 9.26 -0.09
N LEU A 60 4.84 8.68 -1.30
CA LEU A 60 5.37 7.33 -1.56
C LEU A 60 6.88 7.18 -1.25
N ASP A 61 7.60 8.30 -1.22
CA ASP A 61 9.03 8.37 -0.90
C ASP A 61 9.31 8.83 0.53
N ALA A 62 8.28 8.86 1.40
CA ALA A 62 8.49 9.22 2.79
C ALA A 62 9.39 8.18 3.49
N ARG A 63 10.41 8.68 4.20
CA ARG A 63 11.34 7.85 5.00
C ARG A 63 10.63 6.96 6.01
N ALA A 64 9.49 7.39 6.53
CA ALA A 64 8.64 6.58 7.39
C ALA A 64 8.14 5.31 6.68
N GLY A 65 7.70 5.42 5.43
CA GLY A 65 7.29 4.27 4.62
C GLY A 65 8.43 3.34 4.27
N GLU A 66 9.62 3.87 3.94
CA GLU A 66 10.82 3.05 3.73
C GLU A 66 11.19 2.26 5.00
N THR A 67 11.08 2.89 6.17
CA THR A 67 11.37 2.27 7.46
C THR A 67 10.38 1.14 7.75
N LEU A 68 9.08 1.40 7.59
CA LEU A 68 8.05 0.37 7.80
C LEU A 68 8.18 -0.78 6.79
N ALA A 69 8.45 -0.46 5.52
CA ALA A 69 8.63 -1.45 4.48
C ALA A 69 9.81 -2.37 4.82
N ALA A 70 10.94 -1.83 5.26
CA ALA A 70 12.10 -2.60 5.68
C ALA A 70 11.82 -3.47 6.91
N ASP A 71 11.11 -2.93 7.91
CA ASP A 71 10.80 -3.64 9.16
C ASP A 71 9.90 -4.86 8.94
N LEU A 72 8.97 -4.78 7.98
CA LEU A 72 8.01 -5.84 7.69
C LEU A 72 8.48 -6.79 6.58
N ASP A 73 9.62 -6.51 5.94
CA ASP A 73 10.02 -7.15 4.70
C ASP A 73 10.28 -8.66 4.88
N SER A 74 9.61 -9.46 4.06
CA SER A 74 9.95 -10.86 3.85
C SER A 74 9.54 -11.30 2.45
N GLY A 75 10.28 -12.26 1.88
CA GLY A 75 9.95 -12.84 0.59
C GLY A 75 8.56 -13.50 0.56
N GLU A 76 8.12 -14.06 1.69
CA GLU A 76 6.79 -14.67 1.83
C GLU A 76 5.68 -13.62 1.74
N ARG A 77 5.76 -12.54 2.52
CA ARG A 77 4.78 -11.45 2.51
C ARG A 77 4.74 -10.72 1.16
N ARG A 78 5.90 -10.48 0.54
CA ARG A 78 5.96 -9.94 -0.83
C ARG A 78 5.24 -10.85 -1.84
N ALA A 79 5.43 -12.16 -1.71
CA ALA A 79 4.76 -13.12 -2.59
C ALA A 79 3.24 -13.19 -2.33
N GLU A 80 2.80 -13.06 -1.08
CA GLU A 80 1.38 -12.94 -0.72
C GLU A 80 0.74 -11.71 -1.36
N LEU A 81 1.36 -10.55 -1.17
CA LEU A 81 0.90 -9.29 -1.77
C LEU A 81 0.82 -9.41 -3.30
N GLY A 82 1.84 -9.98 -3.94
CA GLY A 82 1.87 -10.22 -5.37
C GLY A 82 0.73 -11.12 -5.86
N ARG A 83 0.40 -12.20 -5.13
CA ARG A 83 -0.75 -13.06 -5.45
C ARG A 83 -2.07 -12.31 -5.33
N ALA A 84 -2.24 -11.52 -4.27
CA ALA A 84 -3.45 -10.72 -4.06
C ALA A 84 -3.64 -9.66 -5.16
N LEU A 85 -2.57 -8.96 -5.55
CA LEU A 85 -2.58 -8.00 -6.66
C LEU A 85 -2.92 -8.66 -7.99
N ALA A 86 -2.40 -9.86 -8.25
CA ALA A 86 -2.72 -10.62 -9.46
C ALA A 86 -4.20 -11.00 -9.51
N ALA A 87 -4.78 -11.41 -8.37
CA ALA A 87 -6.21 -11.71 -8.28
C ALA A 87 -7.08 -10.47 -8.56
N LEU A 88 -6.72 -9.30 -8.02
CA LEU A 88 -7.42 -8.05 -8.35
C LEU A 88 -7.33 -7.71 -9.84
N ARG A 89 -6.18 -7.97 -10.48
CA ARG A 89 -5.98 -7.68 -11.91
C ARG A 89 -6.88 -8.55 -12.78
N ASP A 90 -7.08 -9.80 -12.40
CA ASP A 90 -7.95 -10.73 -13.10
C ASP A 90 -9.44 -10.31 -12.99
N GLU A 91 -9.82 -9.59 -11.92
CA GLU A 91 -11.14 -8.96 -11.81
C GLU A 91 -11.26 -7.66 -12.62
N ALA A 92 -10.15 -6.96 -12.86
CA ALA A 92 -10.08 -5.64 -13.51
C ALA A 92 -9.93 -5.69 -15.04
N VAL A 93 -10.21 -6.82 -15.71
CA VAL A 93 -9.94 -7.03 -17.15
C VAL A 93 -10.50 -5.92 -18.06
N ARG A 94 -11.66 -5.33 -17.72
CA ARG A 94 -12.34 -4.27 -18.49
C ARG A 94 -12.13 -2.86 -17.92
N LEU A 95 -11.22 -2.69 -16.97
CA LEU A 95 -10.97 -1.45 -16.24
C LEU A 95 -9.54 -1.00 -16.55
N PRO A 96 -9.31 -0.28 -17.67
CA PRO A 96 -7.96 -0.04 -18.17
C PRO A 96 -7.08 0.73 -17.18
N LEU A 97 -7.60 1.76 -16.51
CA LEU A 97 -6.82 2.53 -15.55
C LEU A 97 -6.38 1.64 -14.36
N VAL A 98 -7.32 0.92 -13.76
CA VAL A 98 -7.07 0.01 -12.65
C VAL A 98 -6.13 -1.13 -13.05
N ARG A 99 -6.37 -1.74 -14.22
CA ARG A 99 -5.55 -2.84 -14.74
C ARG A 99 -4.11 -2.41 -15.00
N ASP A 100 -3.91 -1.23 -15.57
CA ASP A 100 -2.56 -0.73 -15.87
C ASP A 100 -1.83 -0.37 -14.57
N ALA A 101 -2.52 0.19 -13.57
CA ALA A 101 -1.96 0.42 -12.23
C ALA A 101 -1.56 -0.88 -11.53
N LEU A 102 -2.43 -1.91 -11.55
CA LEU A 102 -2.10 -3.25 -11.04
C LEU A 102 -0.94 -3.88 -11.81
N GLY A 103 -0.86 -3.67 -13.12
CA GLY A 103 0.25 -4.10 -13.95
C GLY A 103 1.58 -3.48 -13.50
N ARG A 104 1.59 -2.18 -13.18
CA ARG A 104 2.77 -1.49 -12.65
C ARG A 104 3.21 -2.05 -11.30
N LEU A 105 2.28 -2.30 -10.38
CA LEU A 105 2.56 -2.90 -9.07
C LEU A 105 3.12 -4.33 -9.19
N LEU A 106 2.60 -5.12 -10.13
CA LEU A 106 3.09 -6.48 -10.35
C LEU A 106 4.45 -6.53 -11.05
N ALA A 107 4.78 -5.51 -11.84
CA ALA A 107 6.06 -5.39 -12.52
C ALA A 107 7.19 -4.93 -11.58
N ASP A 108 6.85 -4.18 -10.53
CA ASP A 108 7.78 -3.65 -9.54
C ASP A 108 7.36 -4.03 -8.13
N THR A 109 7.87 -5.17 -7.64
CA THR A 109 7.56 -5.68 -6.31
C THR A 109 8.08 -4.76 -5.19
N GLU A 110 9.14 -4.00 -5.44
CA GLU A 110 9.67 -3.04 -4.46
C GLU A 110 8.72 -1.85 -4.31
N LEU A 111 8.27 -1.29 -5.43
CA LEU A 111 7.24 -0.26 -5.45
C LEU A 111 5.98 -0.74 -4.72
N ALA A 112 5.47 -1.93 -5.07
CA ALA A 112 4.26 -2.45 -4.44
C ALA A 112 4.40 -2.60 -2.91
N TRP A 113 5.54 -3.10 -2.44
CA TRP A 113 5.79 -3.28 -1.01
C TRP A 113 5.92 -1.94 -0.27
N ARG A 114 6.65 -0.97 -0.84
CA ARG A 114 6.79 0.37 -0.26
C ARG A 114 5.46 1.13 -0.24
N THR A 115 4.70 1.07 -1.32
CA THR A 115 3.36 1.68 -1.38
C THR A 115 2.43 1.04 -0.35
N PHE A 116 2.51 -0.28 -0.14
CA PHE A 116 1.71 -0.96 0.89
C PHE A 116 2.06 -0.45 2.30
N ALA A 117 3.34 -0.31 2.62
CA ALA A 117 3.78 0.26 3.88
C ALA A 117 3.28 1.71 4.09
N ILE A 118 3.35 2.56 3.05
CA ILE A 118 2.80 3.92 3.12
C ILE A 118 1.29 3.91 3.37
N ALA A 119 0.55 3.02 2.72
CA ALA A 119 -0.89 2.93 2.90
C ALA A 119 -1.28 2.48 4.32
N LEU A 120 -0.52 1.57 4.94
CA LEU A 120 -0.70 1.19 6.34
C LEU A 120 -0.49 2.38 7.29
N LEU A 121 0.55 3.19 7.05
CA LEU A 121 0.80 4.39 7.85
C LEU A 121 -0.27 5.47 7.66
N ALA A 122 -0.75 5.64 6.43
CA ALA A 122 -1.80 6.60 6.12
C ALA A 122 -3.12 6.23 6.81
N GLU A 123 -3.46 4.93 6.87
CA GLU A 123 -4.61 4.44 7.63
C GLU A 123 -4.45 4.76 9.12
N GLU A 124 -3.31 4.41 9.73
CA GLU A 124 -3.06 4.68 11.16
C GLU A 124 -3.18 6.17 11.48
N LEU A 125 -2.59 7.05 10.66
CA LEU A 125 -2.69 8.50 10.84
C LEU A 125 -4.11 9.06 10.64
N ALA A 126 -4.98 8.34 9.94
CA ALA A 126 -6.38 8.73 9.77
C ALA A 126 -7.28 8.25 10.93
N GLU A 127 -6.82 7.26 11.70
CA GLU A 127 -7.51 6.74 12.90
C GLU A 127 -7.17 7.50 14.19
N GLU A 128 -6.08 8.30 14.21
CA GLU A 128 -5.72 9.24 15.29
C GLU A 128 -6.53 10.55 15.29
#